data_AF-A0A6C0D9W5-F1
#
_entry.id   AF-A0A6C0D9W5-F1
#
_cell.length_a   1.000
_cell.length_b   1.000
_cell.length_c   1.000
_cell.angle_alpha   90.00
_cell.angle_beta   90.00
_cell.angle_gamma   90.00
#
_symmetry.space_group_name_H-M   'P 1'
#
loop_
_entity.id
_entity.type
_entity.pdbx_description
1 polymer ?
#
loop_
_entity_poly.entity_id
_entity_poly.type
_entity_poly.pdbx_seq_one_letter_code
_entity_poly.pdbx_strand_id
1 'polypeptide(L)'
;MGLSALTKAAVEGFGGASDSKERRNAYVEFLAFLLAFLLSMIILGFVGKLLWNEVVVELFSIAKPARSVWHILGLMLFTNLIIPK
;
A
#
# COMPACT_ATOMS: atom_id res chain seq x y z
N MET A 1 14.56 5.15 -3.15
CA MET A 1 14.40 5.46 -4.59
C MET A 1 12.95 5.66 -5.05
N GLY A 2 11.92 5.06 -4.42
CA GLY A 2 10.54 5.14 -4.93
C GLY A 2 9.78 6.46 -4.70
N LEU A 3 9.68 6.95 -3.46
CA LEU A 3 8.69 7.99 -3.13
C LEU A 3 9.03 9.39 -3.68
N SER A 4 10.30 9.79 -3.64
CA SER A 4 10.75 11.11 -4.11
C SER A 4 10.72 11.25 -5.64
N ALA A 5 11.03 10.16 -6.35
CA ALA A 5 10.90 10.09 -7.80
C ALA A 5 9.43 10.11 -8.21
N LEU A 6 8.53 9.48 -7.44
CA LEU A 6 7.09 9.49 -7.66
C LEU A 6 6.44 10.85 -7.40
N THR A 7 6.78 11.54 -6.31
CA THR A 7 6.26 12.90 -6.08
C THR A 7 6.74 13.85 -7.16
N LYS A 8 7.99 13.67 -7.62
CA LYS A 8 8.52 14.42 -8.76
C LYS A 8 7.78 14.10 -10.06
N ALA A 9 7.58 12.82 -10.39
CA ALA A 9 6.83 12.40 -11.59
C ALA A 9 5.35 12.83 -11.56
N ALA A 10 4.71 12.80 -10.39
CA ALA A 10 3.34 13.28 -10.21
C ALA A 10 3.24 14.80 -10.42
N VAL A 11 4.20 15.56 -9.90
CA VAL A 11 4.29 17.02 -10.11
C VAL A 11 4.64 17.36 -11.56
N GLU A 12 5.55 16.64 -12.19
CA GLU A 12 5.94 16.84 -13.60
C GLU A 12 4.81 16.48 -14.57
N GLY A 13 4.04 15.44 -14.27
CA GLY A 13 2.84 15.05 -15.01
C GLY A 13 1.72 16.10 -14.93
N PHE A 14 1.55 16.78 -13.79
CA PHE A 14 0.53 17.82 -13.60
C PHE A 14 0.98 19.22 -14.03
N GLY A 15 2.26 19.56 -13.87
CA GLY A 15 2.71 20.96 -13.82
C GLY A 15 3.61 21.44 -14.95
N GLY A 16 4.29 20.60 -15.73
CA GLY A 16 5.39 21.15 -16.54
C GLY A 16 6.03 20.34 -17.66
N ALA A 17 5.54 19.18 -18.05
CA ALA A 17 6.19 18.45 -19.14
C ALA A 17 5.88 19.10 -20.51
N SER A 18 6.86 19.73 -21.14
CA SER A 18 6.73 20.41 -22.44
C SER A 18 6.67 19.42 -23.62
N ASP A 19 7.14 18.18 -23.43
CA ASP A 19 7.17 17.13 -24.45
C ASP A 19 6.13 16.02 -24.20
N SER A 20 5.46 15.61 -25.27
CA SER A 20 4.38 14.61 -25.27
C SER A 20 4.84 13.21 -24.86
N LYS A 21 6.09 12.85 -25.15
CA LYS A 21 6.66 11.53 -24.85
C LYS A 21 7.02 11.38 -23.39
N GLU A 22 7.59 12.40 -22.77
CA GLU A 22 7.91 12.41 -21.34
C GLU A 22 6.65 12.34 -20.48
N ARG A 23 5.59 13.09 -20.83
CA ARG A 23 4.27 12.96 -20.16
C ARG A 23 3.78 11.52 -20.16
N ARG A 24 3.77 10.89 -21.34
CA ARG A 24 3.26 9.53 -21.49
C ARG A 24 4.04 8.54 -20.61
N ASN A 25 5.37 8.64 -20.59
CA ASN A 25 6.18 7.76 -19.75
C ASN A 25 5.93 7.98 -18.26
N ALA A 26 5.85 9.24 -17.79
CA ALA A 26 5.53 9.55 -16.40
C ALA A 26 4.16 9.01 -15.98
N TYR A 27 3.14 9.11 -16.85
CA TYR A 27 1.82 8.54 -16.61
C TYR A 27 1.84 7.01 -16.54
N VAL A 28 2.55 6.34 -17.45
CA VAL A 28 2.66 4.87 -17.47
C VAL A 28 3.39 4.38 -16.22
N GLU A 29 4.47 5.05 -15.81
CA GLU A 29 5.22 4.72 -14.60
C GLU A 29 4.37 4.91 -13.34
N PHE A 30 3.65 6.03 -13.23
CA PHE A 30 2.71 6.27 -12.14
C PHE A 30 1.60 5.21 -12.08
N LEU A 31 1.03 4.86 -13.23
CA LEU A 31 -0.04 3.85 -13.31
C LEU A 31 0.47 2.46 -12.94
N ALA A 32 1.65 2.07 -13.43
CA ALA A 32 2.28 0.80 -13.07
C ALA A 32 2.55 0.70 -11.57
N PHE A 33 3.03 1.79 -10.97
CA PHE A 33 3.23 1.86 -9.52
C PHE A 33 1.90 1.76 -8.76
N LEU A 34 0.88 2.52 -9.15
CA LEU A 34 -0.44 2.47 -8.52
C LEU A 34 -1.03 1.05 -8.57
N LEU A 35 -0.88 0.37 -9.71
CA LEU A 35 -1.33 -1.00 -9.88
C LEU A 35 -0.56 -1.97 -8.97
N ALA A 36 0.76 -1.84 -8.92
CA ALA A 36 1.62 -2.64 -8.04
C ALA A 36 1.30 -2.41 -6.56
N PHE A 37 1.03 -1.15 -6.18
CA PHE A 37 0.62 -0.79 -4.82
C PHE A 37 -0.72 -1.41 -4.45
N LEU A 38 -1.73 -1.32 -5.32
CA LEU A 38 -3.04 -1.95 -5.09
C LEU A 38 -2.94 -3.48 -4.99
N LEU A 39 -2.16 -4.11 -5.87
CA LEU A 39 -1.87 -5.55 -5.80
C LEU A 39 -1.21 -5.92 -4.49
N SER A 40 -0.20 -5.16 -4.06
CA SER A 40 0.49 -5.37 -2.79
C SER A 40 -0.47 -5.26 -1.60
N MET A 41 -1.34 -4.24 -1.56
CA MET A 41 -2.35 -4.08 -0.51
C MET A 41 -3.31 -5.27 -0.44
N ILE A 42 -3.77 -5.78 -1.58
CA ILE A 42 -4.67 -6.94 -1.63
C ILE A 42 -3.96 -8.18 -1.09
N ILE A 43 -2.74 -8.46 -1.56
CA ILE A 43 -1.96 -9.63 -1.12
C ILE A 43 -1.71 -9.56 0.39
N LEU A 44 -1.17 -8.44 0.89
CA LEU A 44 -0.88 -8.24 2.31
C LEU A 44 -2.14 -8.34 3.16
N GLY A 45 -3.25 -7.76 2.68
CA GLY A 45 -4.52 -7.80 3.37
C GLY A 45 -5.11 -9.21 3.48
N PHE A 46 -5.06 -10.00 2.41
CA PHE A 46 -5.54 -11.38 2.41
C PHE A 46 -4.66 -12.30 3.25
N VAL A 47 -3.34 -12.26 3.02
CA VAL A 47 -2.36 -13.08 3.76
C VAL A 47 -2.39 -12.71 5.24
N GLY A 48 -2.45 -11.42 5.56
CA GLY A 48 -2.55 -10.95 6.94
C GLY A 48 -3.84 -11.39 7.62
N LYS A 49 -4.99 -11.40 6.93
CA LYS A 49 -6.25 -11.92 7.48
C LYS A 49 -6.17 -13.41 7.77
N LEU A 50 -5.61 -14.19 6.84
CA LEU A 50 -5.42 -15.64 7.00
C LEU A 50 -4.52 -15.93 8.20
N LEU A 51 -3.33 -15.35 8.25
CA LEU A 51 -2.39 -15.54 9.35
C LEU A 51 -2.97 -15.08 10.69
N TRP A 52 -3.73 -13.98 10.71
CA TRP A 52 -4.35 -13.50 11.93
C TRP A 52 -5.35 -14.52 12.49
N ASN A 53 -6.24 -15.03 11.64
CA ASN A 53 -7.30 -15.93 12.10
C ASN A 53 -6.80 -17.34 12.42
N GLU A 54 -5.84 -17.85 11.65
CA GLU A 54 -5.31 -19.21 11.86
C GLU A 54 -4.22 -19.26 12.93
N VAL A 55 -3.38 -18.23 13.05
CA VAL A 55 -2.20 -18.27 13.93
C VAL A 55 -2.39 -17.39 15.16
N VAL A 56 -2.75 -16.11 14.97
CA VAL A 56 -2.78 -15.15 16.09
C VAL A 56 -3.95 -15.43 17.04
N VAL A 57 -5.13 -15.73 16.51
CA VAL A 57 -6.32 -16.04 17.34
C VAL A 57 -6.13 -17.35 18.10
N GLU A 58 -5.42 -18.33 17.54
CA GLU A 58 -5.15 -19.60 18.22
C GLU A 58 -4.11 -19.45 19.33
N LEU A 59 -3.06 -18.65 19.10
CA LEU A 59 -1.98 -18.44 20.07
C LEU A 59 -2.34 -17.45 21.19
N PHE A 60 -3.20 -16.47 20.90
CA PHE A 60 -3.56 -15.41 21.85
C PHE A 60 -5.06 -15.40 22.11
N SER A 61 -5.46 -15.85 23.31
CA SER A 61 -6.87 -15.86 23.76
C SER A 61 -7.54 -14.47 23.84
N ILE A 62 -6.76 -13.40 23.74
CA ILE A 62 -7.23 -12.00 23.74
C ILE A 62 -7.57 -11.52 22.31
N ALA A 63 -6.99 -12.13 21.27
CA ALA A 63 -7.15 -11.69 19.90
C ALA A 63 -8.49 -12.15 19.32
N LYS A 64 -9.29 -11.19 18.83
CA LYS A 64 -10.55 -11.48 18.15
C LYS A 64 -10.34 -11.74 16.65
N PRO A 65 -11.14 -12.61 16.02
CA PRO A 65 -11.03 -12.91 14.60
C PRO A 65 -11.32 -11.68 13.73
N ALA A 66 -10.49 -11.48 12.72
CA ALA A 66 -10.62 -10.40 11.75
C ALA A 66 -11.67 -10.76 10.70
N ARG A 67 -12.83 -10.08 10.76
CA ARG A 67 -13.93 -10.28 9.80
C ARG A 67 -13.64 -9.73 8.40
N SER A 68 -12.88 -8.63 8.31
CA SER A 68 -12.54 -7.95 7.07
C SER A 68 -11.02 -7.77 6.93
N VAL A 69 -10.55 -7.71 5.68
CA VAL A 69 -9.16 -7.38 5.35
C VAL A 69 -8.79 -5.97 5.83
N TRP A 70 -9.76 -5.06 5.83
CA TRP A 70 -9.62 -3.69 6.32
C TRP A 70 -9.21 -3.61 7.79
N HIS A 71 -9.63 -4.56 8.64
CA HIS A 71 -9.18 -4.59 10.03
C HIS A 71 -7.67 -4.82 10.13
N ILE A 72 -7.11 -5.69 9.30
CA ILE A 72 -5.67 -5.98 9.30
C ILE A 72 -4.87 -4.79 8.76
N LEU A 73 -5.33 -4.19 7.66
CA LEU A 73 -4.71 -3.00 7.10
C LEU A 73 -4.78 -1.82 8.09
N GLY A 74 -5.91 -1.65 8.77
CA GLY A 74 -6.08 -0.66 9.82
C GLY A 74 -5.15 -0.89 11.01
N LEU A 75 -4.98 -2.14 11.45
CA LEU A 75 -4.06 -2.50 12.54
C LEU A 75 -2.60 -2.25 12.15
N MET A 76 -2.22 -2.55 10.90
CA MET A 76 -0.91 -2.21 10.36
C MET A 76 -0.64 -0.70 10.35
N LEU A 77 -1.60 0.10 9.87
CA LEU A 77 -1.48 1.57 9.88
C LEU A 77 -1.41 2.11 11.31
N PHE A 78 -2.28 1.64 12.19
CA PHE A 78 -2.32 2.04 13.60
C PHE A 78 -1.01 1.73 14.32
N THR A 79 -0.44 0.55 14.07
CA THR A 79 0.86 0.16 14.65
C THR A 79 2.00 1.04 14.15
N ASN A 80 2.01 1.39 12.85
CA ASN A 80 2.99 2.32 12.29
C ASN A 80 2.86 3.75 12.85
N LEU A 81 1.63 4.17 13.18
CA LEU A 81 1.40 5.50 13.77
C LEU A 81 1.83 5.56 15.25
N ILE A 82 1.58 4.49 16.02
CA ILE A 82 1.94 4.43 17.45
C ILE A 82 3.42 4.18 17.65
N ILE A 83 4.00 3.30 16.84
CA ILE A 83 5.43 2.97 16.88
C ILE A 83 6.03 3.53 15.60
N PRO A 84 6.32 4.85 15.56
CA PRO A 84 7.08 5.41 14.45
C PRO A 84 8.45 4.74 14.47
N LYS A 85 8.71 3.93 13.45
CA LYS A 85 10.04 3.40 13.17
C LYS A 85 10.74 4.28 12.16
#